data_AF-A0A0T5P753-F1
#
_entry.id   AF-A0A0T5P753-F1
#
_cell.length_a   1.000
_cell.length_b   1.000
_cell.length_c   1.000
_cell.angle_alpha   90.00
_cell.angle_beta   90.00
_cell.angle_gamma   90.00
#
_symmetry.space_group_name_H-M   'P 1'
#
loop_
_entity.id
_entity.type
_entity.pdbx_description
1 polymer ?
#
loop_
_entity_poly.entity_id
_entity_poly.type
_entity_poly.pdbx_seq_one_letter_code
_entity_poly.pdbx_strand_id
1 'polypeptide(L)'
;MSPPRDRIAEEILRQCHARGRGKTICPSEVARALADEWRALMPEVRDVARGLAEEGRIAVYRKGEVVSDHDTGGVIRLGLPPG
;
A
#
# COMPACT_ATOMS: atom_id res chain seq x y z
N MET A 1 2.64 6.88 19.16
CA MET A 1 2.52 5.42 18.97
C MET A 1 2.22 5.15 17.51
N SER A 2 2.92 4.22 16.87
CA SER A 2 2.51 3.77 15.53
C SER A 2 1.13 3.10 15.59
N PRO A 3 0.29 3.26 14.57
CA PRO A 3 -0.95 2.50 14.48
C PRO A 3 -0.66 0.99 14.40
N PRO A 4 -1.56 0.14 14.90
CA PRO A 4 -1.45 -1.31 14.71
C PRO A 4 -1.45 -1.67 13.22
N ARG A 5 -0.77 -2.77 12.87
CA ARG A 5 -0.65 -3.25 11.48
C ARG A 5 -2.01 -3.51 10.83
N ASP A 6 -2.98 -4.03 11.57
CA ASP A 6 -4.33 -4.27 11.04
C ASP A 6 -5.01 -2.98 10.59
N ARG A 7 -4.82 -1.88 11.33
CA ARG A 7 -5.34 -0.57 10.95
C ARG A 7 -4.67 -0.04 9.67
N ILE A 8 -3.38 -0.32 9.48
CA ILE A 8 -2.66 0.01 8.25
C ILE A 8 -3.24 -0.80 7.09
N ALA A 9 -3.47 -2.11 7.29
CA ALA A 9 -4.02 -2.99 6.27
C ALA A 9 -5.43 -2.56 5.84
N GLU A 10 -6.31 -2.28 6.81
CA GLU A 10 -7.65 -1.77 6.58
C GLU A 10 -7.64 -0.47 5.76
N GLU A 11 -6.74 0.46 6.11
CA GLU A 11 -6.64 1.75 5.41
C GLU A 11 -6.12 1.59 3.98
N ILE A 12 -5.14 0.71 3.75
CA ILE A 12 -4.66 0.37 2.40
C ILE A 12 -5.81 -0.14 1.54
N LEU A 13 -6.55 -1.13 2.05
CA LEU A 13 -7.67 -1.75 1.34
C LEU A 13 -8.77 -0.74 1.08
N ARG A 14 -9.17 0.03 2.10
CA ARG A 14 -10.18 1.08 2.00
C ARG A 14 -9.84 2.07 0.88
N GLN A 15 -8.60 2.56 0.85
CA GLN A 15 -8.17 3.49 -0.18
C GLN A 15 -8.10 2.85 -1.58
N CYS A 16 -7.59 1.62 -1.71
CA CYS A 16 -7.55 0.90 -2.98
C CYS A 16 -8.96 0.65 -3.54
N HIS A 17 -9.90 0.22 -2.68
CA HIS A 17 -11.30 0.02 -3.05
C HIS A 17 -11.99 1.34 -3.41
N ALA A 18 -11.81 2.40 -2.62
CA ALA A 18 -12.37 3.71 -2.89
C ALA A 18 -11.85 4.32 -4.20
N ARG A 19 -10.58 4.05 -4.53
CA ARG A 19 -9.95 4.50 -5.78
C ARG A 19 -10.47 3.69 -6.98
N GLY A 20 -10.73 2.39 -6.81
CA GLY A 20 -11.31 1.51 -7.81
C GLY A 20 -10.30 0.81 -8.73
N ARG A 21 -10.79 -0.15 -9.52
CA ARG A 21 -9.98 -0.99 -10.43
C ARG A 21 -9.24 -0.15 -11.48
N GLY A 22 -8.03 -0.57 -11.82
CA GLY A 22 -7.18 0.11 -12.82
C GLY A 22 -6.57 1.44 -12.33
N LYS A 23 -6.90 1.87 -11.12
CA LYS A 23 -6.33 3.05 -10.48
C LYS A 23 -5.51 2.65 -9.27
N THR A 24 -4.58 3.50 -8.90
CA THR A 24 -3.63 3.23 -7.81
C THR A 24 -3.52 4.40 -6.85
N ILE A 25 -2.98 4.15 -5.67
CA ILE A 25 -2.58 5.10 -4.62
C ILE A 25 -1.06 4.98 -4.38
N CYS A 26 -0.44 5.93 -3.70
CA CYS A 26 0.91 5.74 -3.14
C CYS A 26 0.85 5.38 -1.65
N PRO A 27 1.88 4.70 -1.12
CA PRO A 27 1.95 4.39 0.32
C PRO A 27 1.82 5.62 1.22
N SER A 28 2.34 6.78 0.79
CA SER A 28 2.26 8.01 1.58
C SER A 28 0.84 8.56 1.74
N GLU A 29 -0.09 8.26 0.82
CA GLU A 29 -1.52 8.58 1.02
C GLU A 29 -2.09 7.82 2.22
N VAL A 30 -1.72 6.55 2.39
CA VAL A 30 -2.11 5.71 3.54
C VAL A 30 -1.47 6.25 4.81
N ALA A 31 -0.16 6.50 4.82
CA ALA A 31 0.52 6.94 6.02
C ALA A 31 0.04 8.30 6.54
N ARG A 32 -0.21 9.25 5.62
CA ARG A 32 -0.75 10.58 5.96
C ARG A 32 -2.16 10.52 6.53
N ALA A 33 -2.94 9.48 6.20
CA ALA A 33 -4.27 9.29 6.77
C ALA A 33 -4.23 8.74 8.21
N LEU A 34 -3.10 8.16 8.63
CA LEU A 34 -2.97 7.45 9.90
C LEU A 34 -2.15 8.20 10.96
N ALA A 35 -1.24 9.09 10.55
CA ALA A 35 -0.37 9.82 11.47
C ALA A 35 0.12 11.14 10.89
N ASP A 36 0.31 12.15 11.74
CA ASP A 36 0.95 13.42 11.39
C ASP A 36 2.43 13.21 10.99
N GLU A 37 3.16 12.42 11.78
CA GLU A 37 4.55 12.00 11.52
C GLU A 37 4.63 10.82 10.52
N TRP A 38 3.95 10.94 9.38
CA TRP A 38 3.74 9.88 8.40
C TRP A 38 5.01 9.27 7.80
N ARG A 39 6.13 10.02 7.78
CA ARG A 39 7.40 9.54 7.20
C ARG A 39 7.95 8.35 7.97
N ALA A 40 7.84 8.36 9.29
CA ALA A 40 8.28 7.27 10.16
C ALA A 40 7.43 6.00 9.97
N LEU A 41 6.19 6.14 9.48
CA LEU A 41 5.27 5.02 9.22
C LEU A 41 5.50 4.35 7.85
N MET A 42 6.32 4.95 6.98
CA MET A 42 6.55 4.42 5.63
C MET A 42 7.12 3.00 5.55
N PRO A 43 8.11 2.60 6.37
CA PRO A 43 8.60 1.23 6.37
C PRO A 43 7.48 0.22 6.71
N GLU A 44 6.65 0.55 7.70
CA GLU A 44 5.57 -0.33 8.16
C GLU A 44 4.43 -0.43 7.13
N VAL A 45 4.04 0.69 6.51
CA VAL A 45 3.04 0.68 5.43
C VAL A 45 3.50 -0.14 4.23
N ARG A 46 4.78 -0.06 3.86
CA ARG A 46 5.34 -0.86 2.76
C ARG A 46 5.34 -2.35 3.10
N ASP A 47 5.69 -2.69 4.33
CA ASP A 47 5.71 -4.07 4.83
C ASP A 47 4.29 -4.68 4.86
N VAL A 48 3.31 -3.94 5.39
CA VAL A 48 1.91 -4.38 5.38
C VAL A 48 1.36 -4.50 3.95
N ALA A 49 1.69 -3.55 3.06
CA ALA A 49 1.28 -3.62 1.66
C ALA A 49 1.87 -4.85 0.94
N ARG A 50 3.11 -5.23 1.26
CA ARG A 50 3.72 -6.47 0.75
C ARG A 50 2.92 -7.70 1.19
N GLY A 51 2.63 -7.83 2.49
CA GLY A 51 1.83 -8.95 2.99
C GLY A 51 0.46 -9.04 2.31
N LEU A 52 -0.23 -7.91 2.13
CA LEU A 52 -1.50 -7.89 1.40
C LEU A 52 -1.38 -8.27 -0.09
N ALA A 53 -0.24 -7.97 -0.72
CA ALA A 53 0.02 -8.34 -2.10
C ALA A 53 0.33 -9.85 -2.23
N GLU A 54 1.08 -10.41 -1.28
CA GLU A 54 1.34 -11.85 -1.16
C GLU A 54 0.04 -12.63 -0.92
N GLU A 55 -0.91 -12.07 -0.16
CA GLU A 55 -2.26 -12.60 0.03
C GLU A 55 -3.18 -12.42 -1.20
N GLY A 56 -2.72 -11.71 -2.25
CA GLY A 56 -3.52 -11.44 -3.44
C GLY A 56 -4.68 -10.45 -3.23
N ARG A 57 -4.67 -9.68 -2.13
CA ARG A 57 -5.73 -8.71 -1.80
C ARG A 57 -5.52 -7.37 -2.50
N ILE A 58 -4.27 -7.03 -2.79
CA ILE A 58 -3.85 -5.88 -3.59
C ILE A 58 -2.76 -6.31 -4.58
N ALA A 59 -2.38 -5.40 -5.48
CA ALA A 59 -1.16 -5.50 -6.26
C ALA A 59 -0.27 -4.28 -6.03
N VAL A 60 1.05 -4.51 -6.05
CA VAL A 60 2.06 -3.46 -6.06
C VAL A 60 2.45 -3.18 -7.51
N TYR A 61 2.42 -1.91 -7.90
CA TYR A 61 2.71 -1.46 -9.24
C TYR A 61 3.97 -0.59 -9.27
N ARG A 62 4.75 -0.74 -10.33
CA ARG A 62 5.89 0.13 -10.65
C ARG A 62 5.87 0.45 -12.14
N LYS A 63 5.95 1.74 -12.47
CA LYS A 63 5.82 2.23 -13.86
C LYS A 63 4.57 1.70 -14.60
N GLY A 64 3.51 1.39 -13.86
CA GLY A 64 2.24 0.86 -14.41
C GLY A 64 2.15 -0.67 -14.45
N GLU A 65 3.24 -1.39 -14.18
CA GLU A 65 3.28 -2.85 -14.22
C GLU A 65 3.21 -3.45 -12.82
N VAL A 66 2.55 -4.61 -12.66
CA VAL A 66 2.54 -5.35 -11.39
C VAL A 66 3.92 -5.93 -11.15
N VAL A 67 4.47 -5.68 -9.97
CA VAL A 67 5.76 -6.21 -9.55
C VAL A 67 5.57 -7.19 -8.40
N SER A 68 6.16 -8.38 -8.54
CA SER A 68 6.26 -9.39 -7.49
C SER A 68 7.50 -9.20 -6.62
N ASP A 69 8.53 -8.49 -7.13
CA ASP A 69 9.66 -8.06 -6.32
C ASP A 69 9.31 -6.80 -5.54
N HIS A 70 9.06 -7.00 -4.24
CA HIS A 70 8.71 -5.95 -3.30
C HIS A 70 9.94 -5.36 -2.57
N ASP A 71 11.14 -5.91 -2.80
CA ASP A 71 12.34 -5.60 -2.02
C ASP A 71 13.16 -4.44 -2.61
N THR A 72 12.93 -4.11 -3.88
CA THR A 72 13.59 -2.98 -4.52
C THR A 72 12.94 -1.65 -4.12
N GLY A 73 13.51 -1.01 -3.09
CA GLY A 73 13.14 0.33 -2.62
C GLY A 73 12.90 1.36 -3.73
N GLY A 74 12.14 2.42 -3.43
CA GLY A 74 11.80 3.48 -4.39
C GLY A 74 10.29 3.73 -4.54
N VAL A 75 9.90 4.36 -5.65
CA VAL A 75 8.50 4.73 -5.93
C VAL A 75 7.71 3.49 -6.33
N ILE A 76 6.64 3.23 -5.59
CA ILE A 76 5.67 2.17 -5.83
C ILE A 76 4.25 2.75 -5.76
N ARG A 77 3.31 2.04 -6.34
CA ARG A 77 1.88 2.33 -6.30
C ARG A 77 1.14 1.09 -5.81
N LEU A 78 0.03 1.27 -5.11
CA LEU A 78 -0.82 0.19 -4.59
C LEU A 78 -2.18 0.27 -5.29
N GLY A 79 -2.75 -0.86 -5.67
CA GLY A 79 -4.07 -0.90 -6.30
C GLY A 79 -4.72 -2.27 -6.14
N LEU A 80 -5.97 -2.39 -6.57
CA LEU A 80 -6.64 -3.69 -6.64
C LEU A 80 -5.92 -4.60 -7.64
N PRO A 81 -5.86 -5.92 -7.41
CA PRO A 81 -5.21 -6.85 -8.35
C PRO A 81 -5.83 -6.74 -9.76
N PRO A 82 -5.02 -6.94 -10.82
CA PRO A 82 -5.59 -7.15 -12.15
C PRO A 82 -6.53 -8.36 -12.09
N GLY A 83 -7.72 -8.21 -12.69
CA GLY A 83 -8.72 -9.28 -12.75
C GLY A 83 -8.35 -10.36 -13.76
#